data_AF-A0A8S2IG09-F1
#
_entry.id   AF-A0A8S2IG09-F1
#
_cell.length_a   1.000
_cell.length_b   1.000
_cell.length_c   1.000
_cell.angle_alpha   90.00
_cell.angle_beta   90.00
_cell.angle_gamma   90.00
#
_symmetry.space_group_name_H-M   'P 1'
#
loop_
_entity.id
_entity.type
_entity.pdbx_description
1 polymer ?
#
loop_
_entity_poly.entity_id
_entity_poly.type
_entity_poly.pdbx_seq_one_letter_code
_entity_poly.pdbx_strand_id
1 'polypeptide(L)'
;MNSISVLFQEKYMIWQDFSESDAIKLALKLLIKIHKSSSNMRDYLQCGKVKHWYADPYERGGFSWPTPTQEFELSELQSSISNIHFIGEHTSPIRGWIGGSLSSAIRAALPITEKAETTFDVIIVGGGPIGLITAICLSLKQATLRIGIVEKGTNMNADSSSGAFGQRQFRQIYNEEYLAELANMSFPL
;
A
#
# COMPACT_ATOMS: atom_id res chain seq x y z
N MET A 1 -3.62 10.62 -20.47
CA MET A 1 -4.82 9.82 -20.11
C MET A 1 -5.54 10.49 -18.96
N ASN A 2 -6.83 10.78 -19.09
CA ASN A 2 -7.63 11.34 -17.99
C ASN A 2 -8.09 10.19 -17.10
N SER A 3 -7.67 10.17 -15.84
CA SER A 3 -8.14 9.19 -14.85
C SER A 3 -8.99 9.89 -13.79
N ILE A 4 -10.07 9.24 -13.37
CA ILE A 4 -10.91 9.68 -12.27
C ILE A 4 -10.76 8.66 -11.16
N SER A 5 -10.30 9.09 -9.99
CA SER A 5 -10.25 8.26 -8.79
C SER A 5 -11.33 8.73 -7.83
N VAL A 6 -12.16 7.80 -7.34
CA VAL A 6 -13.19 8.10 -6.35
C VAL A 6 -12.89 7.27 -5.09
N LEU A 7 -12.75 7.95 -3.95
CA LEU A 7 -12.43 7.34 -2.67
C LEU A 7 -13.66 7.41 -1.75
N PHE A 8 -13.97 6.31 -1.07
CA PHE A 8 -15.04 6.26 -0.08
C PHE A 8 -14.48 5.71 1.24
N GLN A 9 -14.44 6.54 2.30
CA GLN A 9 -13.92 6.13 3.62
C GLN A 9 -15.00 5.75 4.62
N GLU A 10 -16.07 6.53 4.77
CA GLU A 10 -17.03 6.29 5.87
C GLU A 10 -18.22 5.39 5.47
N LYS A 11 -18.49 5.26 4.18
CA LYS A 11 -19.57 4.41 3.65
C LYS A 11 -19.04 3.25 2.82
N TYR A 12 -17.78 2.85 2.99
CA TYR A 12 -17.16 1.80 2.18
C TYR A 12 -17.93 0.46 2.23
N MET A 13 -18.60 0.16 3.35
CA MET A 13 -19.41 -1.06 3.51
C MET A 13 -20.47 -1.18 2.42
N ILE A 14 -21.10 -0.07 2.00
CA ILE A 14 -22.11 -0.12 0.93
C ILE A 14 -21.48 -0.54 -0.39
N TRP A 15 -20.18 -0.30 -0.59
CA TRP A 15 -19.47 -0.62 -1.82
C TRP A 15 -18.95 -2.06 -1.83
N GLN A 16 -18.81 -2.71 -0.67
CA GLN A 16 -18.32 -4.08 -0.58
C GLN A 16 -19.31 -5.10 -1.16
N ASP A 17 -20.60 -4.82 -1.07
CA ASP A 17 -21.65 -5.74 -1.52
C ASP A 17 -21.89 -5.66 -3.04
N PHE A 18 -21.30 -4.67 -3.72
CA PHE A 18 -21.44 -4.53 -5.17
C PHE A 18 -20.43 -5.39 -5.91
N SER A 19 -20.86 -5.94 -7.05
CA SER A 19 -19.92 -6.39 -8.07
C SER A 19 -19.08 -5.21 -8.57
N GLU A 20 -17.86 -5.47 -9.07
CA GLU A 20 -16.99 -4.43 -9.64
C GLU A 20 -17.71 -3.60 -10.72
N SER A 21 -18.50 -4.27 -11.59
CA SER A 21 -19.30 -3.60 -12.62
C SER A 21 -20.35 -2.67 -12.03
N ASP A 22 -21.08 -3.09 -11.00
CA ASP A 22 -22.13 -2.29 -10.40
C ASP A 22 -21.58 -1.11 -9.61
N ALA A 23 -20.45 -1.31 -8.92
CA ALA A 23 -19.72 -0.24 -8.27
C ALA A 23 -19.24 0.82 -9.27
N ILE A 24 -18.67 0.42 -10.41
CA ILE A 24 -18.26 1.36 -11.47
C ILE A 24 -19.48 2.12 -12.04
N LYS A 25 -20.58 1.42 -12.33
CA LYS A 25 -21.83 2.04 -12.83
C LYS A 25 -22.40 3.04 -11.82
N LEU A 26 -22.41 2.71 -10.54
CA LEU A 26 -22.90 3.59 -9.48
C LEU A 26 -21.98 4.80 -9.31
N ALA A 27 -20.66 4.60 -9.29
CA ALA A 27 -19.70 5.70 -9.24
C ALA A 27 -19.88 6.67 -10.40
N LEU A 28 -20.07 6.18 -11.63
CA LEU A 28 -20.34 7.00 -12.81
C LEU A 28 -21.66 7.77 -12.68
N LYS A 29 -22.73 7.13 -12.20
CA LYS A 29 -24.01 7.81 -11.93
C LYS A 29 -23.85 8.94 -10.91
N LEU A 30 -23.09 8.71 -9.84
CA LEU A 30 -22.82 9.72 -8.81
C LEU A 30 -21.98 10.88 -9.36
N LEU A 31 -20.94 10.59 -10.16
CA LEU A 31 -20.13 11.62 -10.79
C LEU A 31 -20.97 12.51 -11.72
N ILE A 32 -21.81 11.92 -12.59
CA ILE A 32 -22.72 12.68 -13.46
C ILE A 32 -23.62 13.62 -12.64
N LYS A 33 -24.16 13.10 -11.53
CA LYS A 33 -25.01 13.87 -10.62
C LYS A 33 -24.26 15.02 -9.93
N ILE A 34 -23.06 14.78 -9.41
CA ILE A 34 -22.24 15.79 -8.70
C ILE A 34 -21.82 16.91 -9.65
N HIS A 35 -21.31 16.54 -10.83
CA HIS A 35 -20.79 17.50 -11.80
C HIS A 35 -21.89 18.21 -12.59
N LYS A 36 -23.17 17.86 -12.38
CA LYS A 36 -24.32 18.36 -13.16
C LYS A 36 -24.05 18.29 -14.68
N SER A 37 -23.26 17.31 -15.08
CA SER A 37 -22.76 17.17 -16.44
C SER A 37 -23.72 16.31 -17.28
N SER A 38 -23.71 16.52 -18.59
CA SER A 38 -24.53 15.76 -19.53
C SER A 38 -24.14 14.27 -19.56
N SER A 39 -25.04 13.45 -20.12
CA SER A 39 -24.89 12.00 -20.33
C SER A 39 -23.60 11.56 -21.04
N ASN A 40 -22.90 12.48 -21.70
CA ASN A 40 -21.64 12.24 -22.41
C ASN A 40 -20.46 11.84 -21.52
N MET A 41 -20.53 11.99 -20.19
CA MET A 41 -19.44 11.54 -19.31
C MET A 41 -19.21 10.03 -19.36
N ARG A 42 -20.23 9.27 -19.78
CA ARG A 42 -20.11 7.83 -20.04
C ARG A 42 -19.21 7.53 -21.23
N ASP A 43 -19.25 8.38 -22.25
CA ASP A 43 -18.51 8.20 -23.50
C ASP A 43 -16.99 8.37 -23.30
N TYR A 44 -16.58 9.00 -22.19
CA TYR A 44 -15.18 9.14 -21.79
C TYR A 44 -14.68 8.04 -20.84
N LEU A 45 -15.57 7.19 -20.31
CA LEU A 45 -15.16 6.10 -19.43
C LEU A 45 -14.67 4.92 -20.28
N GLN A 46 -13.35 4.77 -20.38
CA GLN A 46 -12.73 3.68 -21.15
C GLN A 46 -12.64 2.39 -20.33
N CYS A 47 -12.30 2.50 -19.05
CA CYS A 47 -12.18 1.36 -18.14
C CYS A 47 -12.42 1.82 -16.69
N GLY A 48 -12.67 0.86 -15.80
CA GLY A 48 -12.78 1.11 -14.36
C GLY A 48 -12.29 -0.10 -13.57
N LYS A 49 -11.76 0.14 -12.38
CA LYS A 49 -11.34 -0.90 -11.44
C LYS A 49 -11.77 -0.51 -10.04
N VAL A 50 -12.11 -1.49 -9.23
CA VAL A 50 -12.47 -1.29 -7.82
C VAL A 50 -11.46 -2.03 -6.95
N LYS A 51 -10.83 -1.28 -6.03
CA LYS A 51 -9.96 -1.87 -5.01
C LYS A 51 -10.67 -1.88 -3.66
N HIS A 52 -10.91 -3.08 -3.14
CA HIS A 52 -11.44 -3.28 -1.80
C HIS A 52 -10.29 -3.56 -0.82
N TRP A 53 -9.76 -2.51 -0.19
CA TRP A 53 -8.66 -2.61 0.78
C TRP A 53 -8.93 -3.58 1.93
N TYR A 54 -10.16 -3.58 2.46
CA TYR A 54 -10.57 -4.47 3.55
C TYR A 54 -10.66 -5.95 3.16
N ALA A 55 -11.02 -6.25 1.91
CA ALA A 55 -11.14 -7.62 1.41
C ALA A 55 -9.80 -8.18 0.90
N ASP A 56 -8.78 -7.33 0.74
CA ASP A 56 -7.45 -7.76 0.36
C ASP A 56 -6.83 -8.61 1.49
N PRO A 57 -6.43 -9.87 1.23
CA PRO A 57 -5.93 -10.76 2.27
C PRO A 57 -4.59 -10.33 2.88
N TYR A 58 -3.84 -9.44 2.22
CA TYR A 58 -2.54 -8.94 2.63
C TYR A 58 -2.61 -7.56 3.30
N GLU A 59 -3.53 -6.70 2.87
CA GLU A 59 -3.68 -5.33 3.40
C GLU A 59 -4.72 -5.27 4.54
N ARG A 60 -5.82 -6.02 4.40
CA ARG A 60 -6.93 -6.14 5.38
C ARG A 60 -7.48 -4.79 5.87
N GLY A 61 -7.29 -3.73 5.10
CA GLY A 61 -7.57 -2.36 5.48
C GLY A 61 -6.77 -1.38 4.64
N GLY A 62 -7.12 -0.09 4.71
CA GLY A 62 -6.41 0.96 3.97
C GLY A 62 -5.19 1.51 4.71
N PHE A 63 -5.36 1.80 6.00
CA PHE A 63 -4.31 2.29 6.90
C PHE A 63 -4.76 2.08 8.34
N SER A 64 -3.84 2.18 9.29
CA SER A 64 -4.18 2.07 10.70
C SER A 64 -4.93 3.30 11.20
N TRP A 65 -6.01 3.08 11.96
CA TRP A 65 -6.84 4.14 12.52
C TRP A 65 -7.23 3.80 13.97
N PRO A 66 -6.31 3.99 14.92
CA PRO A 66 -6.55 3.65 16.32
C PRO A 66 -7.60 4.56 16.93
N THR A 67 -8.35 4.03 17.90
CA THR A 67 -9.18 4.85 18.77
C THR A 67 -8.30 5.73 19.67
N PRO A 68 -8.84 6.82 20.25
CA PRO A 68 -8.06 7.67 21.16
C PRO A 68 -7.39 6.91 22.31
N THR A 69 -8.00 5.82 22.80
CA THR A 69 -7.42 4.99 23.85
C THR A 69 -6.31 4.06 23.33
N GLN A 70 -6.44 3.56 22.10
CA GLN A 70 -5.40 2.73 21.47
C GLN A 70 -4.15 3.53 21.12
N GLU A 71 -4.24 4.85 20.99
CA GLU A 71 -3.06 5.69 20.74
C GLU A 71 -2.03 5.59 21.89
N PHE A 72 -2.47 5.29 23.11
CA PHE A 72 -1.59 5.06 24.25
C PHE A 72 -0.75 3.77 24.11
N GLU A 73 -1.15 2.84 23.24
CA GLU A 73 -0.45 1.58 22.96
C GLU A 73 0.61 1.74 21.85
N LEU A 74 0.79 2.95 21.30
CA LEU A 74 1.76 3.17 20.22
C LEU A 74 3.18 2.75 20.65
N SER A 75 3.63 3.09 21.85
CA SER A 75 4.96 2.71 22.34
C SER A 75 5.19 1.19 22.35
N GLU A 76 4.13 0.41 22.60
CA GLU A 76 4.16 -1.04 22.58
C GLU A 76 4.35 -1.56 21.15
N LEU A 77 3.64 -0.97 20.18
CA LEU A 77 3.83 -1.26 18.75
C LEU A 77 5.22 -0.85 18.22
N GLN A 78 5.86 0.13 18.85
CA GLN A 78 7.21 0.58 18.50
C GLN A 78 8.32 -0.26 19.12
N SER A 79 7.98 -1.02 20.17
CA SER A 79 8.95 -1.80 20.93
C SER A 79 9.42 -3.01 20.11
N SER A 80 10.71 -3.31 20.21
CA SER A 80 11.26 -4.55 19.66
C SER A 80 11.03 -5.71 20.61
N ILE A 81 10.85 -6.90 20.06
CA ILE A 81 10.79 -8.14 20.83
C ILE A 81 12.09 -8.89 20.57
N SER A 82 13.01 -8.89 21.54
CA SER A 82 14.38 -9.36 21.33
C SER A 82 14.99 -8.62 20.12
N ASN A 83 15.44 -9.36 19.10
CA ASN A 83 16.04 -8.82 17.87
C ASN A 83 15.02 -8.62 16.74
N ILE A 84 13.72 -8.64 17.04
CA ILE A 84 12.64 -8.43 16.07
C ILE A 84 12.17 -6.98 16.18
N HIS A 85 12.35 -6.22 15.10
CA HIS A 85 11.93 -4.82 15.01
C HIS A 85 10.73 -4.69 14.07
N PHE A 86 9.70 -3.98 14.52
CA PHE A 86 8.50 -3.72 13.75
C PHE A 86 8.59 -2.38 13.01
N ILE A 87 8.29 -2.43 11.71
CA ILE A 87 8.28 -1.27 10.81
C ILE A 87 6.98 -1.25 10.00
N GLY A 88 6.56 -0.05 9.64
CA GLY A 88 5.31 0.21 8.93
C GLY A 88 4.57 1.39 9.53
N GLU A 89 3.64 1.93 8.73
CA GLU A 89 2.83 3.10 9.06
C GLU A 89 2.11 2.96 10.40
N HIS A 90 1.59 1.78 10.72
CA HIS A 90 0.89 1.48 11.97
C HIS A 90 1.73 1.62 13.24
N THR A 91 3.07 1.60 13.12
CA THR A 91 3.99 1.82 14.24
C THR A 91 4.43 3.29 14.34
N SER A 92 3.81 4.21 13.59
CA SER A 92 4.17 5.63 13.52
C SER A 92 2.98 6.50 13.89
N PRO A 93 3.19 7.70 14.49
CA PRO A 93 2.11 8.65 14.68
C PRO A 93 1.60 9.24 13.35
N ILE A 94 2.41 9.19 12.27
CA ILE A 94 2.05 9.74 10.95
C ILE A 94 1.34 8.66 10.13
N ARG A 95 0.11 8.35 10.53
CA ARG A 95 -0.70 7.29 9.96
C ARG A 95 -1.31 7.64 8.59
N GLY A 96 -1.53 6.65 7.73
CA GLY A 96 -2.06 6.79 6.38
C GLY A 96 -1.08 7.33 5.32
N TRP A 97 0.19 7.55 5.69
CA TRP A 97 1.18 8.16 4.79
C TRP A 97 2.49 7.38 4.74
N ILE A 98 3.15 7.40 3.57
CA ILE A 98 4.48 6.81 3.38
C ILE A 98 5.53 7.39 4.32
N GLY A 99 5.39 8.67 4.70
CA GLY A 99 6.25 9.33 5.68
C GLY A 99 6.24 8.61 7.04
N GLY A 100 5.09 8.10 7.48
CA GLY A 100 5.00 7.33 8.71
C GLY A 100 5.77 6.02 8.66
N SER A 101 5.59 5.26 7.58
CA SER A 101 6.37 4.05 7.32
C SER A 101 7.86 4.34 7.26
N LEU A 102 8.27 5.41 6.58
CA LEU A 102 9.67 5.82 6.48
C LEU A 102 10.27 6.15 7.85
N SER A 103 9.59 6.97 8.65
CA SER A 103 10.05 7.31 10.00
C SER A 103 10.19 6.08 10.88
N SER A 104 9.28 5.09 10.75
CA SER A 104 9.37 3.83 11.50
C SER A 104 10.58 2.97 11.09
N ALA A 105 10.89 2.92 9.79
CA ALA A 105 12.05 2.20 9.26
C ALA A 105 13.36 2.77 9.80
N ILE A 106 13.49 4.11 9.79
CA ILE A 106 14.65 4.80 10.35
C ILE A 106 14.76 4.50 11.86
N ARG A 107 13.66 4.65 12.62
CA ARG A 107 13.63 4.33 14.06
C ARG A 107 14.13 2.91 14.34
N ALA A 108 13.63 1.93 13.60
CA ALA A 108 14.01 0.52 13.79
C ALA A 108 15.47 0.24 13.44
N ALA A 109 16.02 0.92 12.42
CA ALA A 109 17.41 0.75 12.01
C ALA A 109 18.42 1.42 12.96
N LEU A 110 18.05 2.51 13.62
CA LEU A 110 18.94 3.29 14.49
C LEU A 110 19.64 2.49 15.60
N PRO A 111 18.95 1.65 16.41
CA PRO A 111 19.62 0.92 17.50
C PRO A 111 20.49 -0.25 17.02
N ILE A 112 20.39 -0.69 15.78
CA ILE A 112 21.09 -1.89 15.28
C ILE A 112 22.57 -1.59 15.04
N THR A 113 23.46 -2.18 15.84
CA THR A 113 24.92 -2.02 15.71
C THR A 113 25.70 -3.34 15.78
N GLU A 114 25.07 -4.40 16.29
CA GLU A 114 25.72 -5.67 16.52
C GLU A 114 25.82 -6.49 15.22
N LYS A 115 26.94 -7.20 15.08
CA LYS A 115 27.12 -8.20 14.04
C LYS A 115 26.75 -9.57 14.58
N ALA A 116 26.19 -10.40 13.73
CA ALA A 116 25.91 -11.78 14.06
C ALA A 116 26.99 -12.70 13.46
N GLU A 117 27.33 -13.79 14.14
CA GLU A 117 28.24 -14.82 13.60
C GLU A 117 27.56 -15.72 12.53
N THR A 118 26.49 -15.23 11.91
CA THR A 118 25.70 -15.91 10.88
C THR A 118 26.03 -15.37 9.49
N THR A 119 25.32 -15.82 8.44
CA THR A 119 25.52 -15.32 7.06
C THR A 119 25.09 -13.86 6.90
N PHE A 120 23.98 -13.48 7.53
CA PHE A 120 23.45 -12.11 7.56
C PHE A 120 23.46 -11.59 9.00
N ASP A 121 23.76 -10.32 9.17
CA ASP A 121 23.67 -9.60 10.44
C ASP A 121 22.25 -9.07 10.67
N VAL A 122 21.56 -8.70 9.59
CA VAL A 122 20.17 -8.22 9.62
C VAL A 122 19.38 -8.89 8.50
N ILE A 123 18.18 -9.38 8.81
CA ILE A 123 17.22 -9.87 7.81
C ILE A 123 16.02 -8.94 7.80
N ILE A 124 15.69 -8.43 6.62
CA ILE A 124 14.52 -7.60 6.37
C ILE A 124 13.49 -8.45 5.65
N VAL A 125 12.30 -8.59 6.24
CA VAL A 125 11.17 -9.31 5.64
C VAL A 125 10.26 -8.32 4.93
N GLY A 126 10.14 -8.47 3.61
CA GLY A 126 9.42 -7.57 2.71
C GLY A 126 10.37 -6.58 2.02
N GLY A 127 10.57 -6.73 0.71
CA GLY A 127 11.45 -5.86 -0.08
C GLY A 127 10.74 -4.66 -0.72
N GLY A 128 9.52 -4.33 -0.30
CA GLY A 128 8.85 -3.10 -0.72
C GLY A 128 9.67 -1.83 -0.41
N PRO A 129 9.19 -0.64 -0.84
CA PRO A 129 9.92 0.62 -0.66
C PRO A 129 10.45 0.84 0.77
N ILE A 130 9.68 0.42 1.78
CA ILE A 130 10.04 0.56 3.19
C ILE A 130 11.18 -0.39 3.58
N GLY A 131 11.12 -1.67 3.16
CA GLY A 131 12.19 -2.63 3.43
C GLY A 131 13.51 -2.25 2.75
N LEU A 132 13.44 -1.77 1.51
CA LEU A 132 14.62 -1.27 0.79
C LEU A 132 15.21 -0.03 1.46
N ILE A 133 14.39 0.91 1.91
CA ILE A 133 14.89 2.08 2.64
C ILE A 133 15.53 1.67 3.96
N THR A 134 14.94 0.72 4.70
CA THR A 134 15.59 0.17 5.91
C THR A 134 16.97 -0.39 5.60
N ALA A 135 17.11 -1.15 4.50
CA ALA A 135 18.40 -1.69 4.07
C ALA A 135 19.42 -0.58 3.75
N ILE A 136 18.99 0.45 3.02
CA ILE A 136 19.85 1.61 2.69
C ILE A 136 20.27 2.33 3.96
N CYS A 137 19.36 2.59 4.89
CA CYS A 137 19.67 3.24 6.16
C CYS A 137 20.70 2.45 6.97
N LEU A 138 20.56 1.13 7.06
CA LEU A 138 21.53 0.26 7.75
C LEU A 138 22.89 0.25 7.04
N SER A 139 22.89 0.16 5.71
CA SER A 139 24.12 0.16 4.90
C SER A 139 24.90 1.48 5.03
N LEU A 140 24.20 2.61 5.06
CA LEU A 140 24.82 3.93 5.21
C LEU A 140 25.35 4.14 6.63
N LYS A 141 24.65 3.60 7.63
CA LYS A 141 25.06 3.67 9.03
C LYS A 141 26.30 2.83 9.31
N GLN A 142 26.34 1.60 8.78
CA GLN A 142 27.43 0.66 9.01
C GLN A 142 27.64 -0.24 7.78
N ALA A 143 28.55 0.18 6.91
CA ALA A 143 28.85 -0.48 5.63
C ALA A 143 29.33 -1.94 5.76
N THR A 144 29.65 -2.39 6.98
CA THR A 144 30.12 -3.75 7.23
C THR A 144 29.03 -4.73 7.66
N LEU A 145 27.77 -4.27 7.79
CA LEU A 145 26.62 -5.13 8.04
C LEU A 145 26.24 -5.90 6.77
N ARG A 146 26.06 -7.21 6.90
CA ARG A 146 25.52 -8.09 5.87
C ARG A 146 24.01 -8.11 6.00
N ILE A 147 23.34 -7.44 5.08
CA ILE A 147 21.89 -7.25 5.11
C ILE A 147 21.26 -8.21 4.10
N GLY A 148 20.39 -9.09 4.57
CA GLY A 148 19.56 -9.97 3.73
C GLY A 148 18.17 -9.38 3.58
N ILE A 149 17.63 -9.37 2.36
CA ILE A 149 16.23 -8.98 2.11
C ILE A 149 15.49 -10.23 1.63
N VAL A 150 14.45 -10.59 2.37
CA VAL A 150 13.55 -11.69 2.04
C VAL A 150 12.28 -11.10 1.47
N GLU A 151 12.04 -11.38 0.19
CA GLU A 151 10.82 -10.96 -0.49
C GLU A 151 10.19 -12.17 -1.19
N LYS A 152 8.86 -12.17 -1.27
CA LYS A 152 8.12 -13.22 -1.96
C LYS A 152 8.34 -13.06 -3.46
N GLY A 153 9.02 -14.01 -4.10
CA GLY A 153 9.39 -13.95 -5.53
C GLY A 153 8.21 -13.99 -6.52
N THR A 154 7.03 -14.45 -6.09
CA THR A 154 5.79 -14.36 -6.85
C THR A 154 4.82 -13.41 -6.14
N ASN A 155 4.57 -12.24 -6.73
CA ASN A 155 3.57 -11.30 -6.23
C ASN A 155 2.16 -11.89 -6.43
N MET A 156 1.69 -12.68 -5.47
CA MET A 156 0.27 -13.06 -5.39
C MET A 156 -0.65 -11.89 -4.99
N ASN A 157 -0.08 -10.69 -4.77
CA ASN A 157 -0.82 -9.45 -4.58
C ASN A 157 -0.23 -8.33 -5.44
N ALA A 158 -0.36 -8.50 -6.75
CA ALA A 158 -0.08 -7.44 -7.70
C ALA A 158 -1.09 -6.28 -7.59
N ASP A 159 -2.01 -6.30 -6.63
CA ASP A 159 -3.07 -5.32 -6.50
C ASP A 159 -2.92 -4.50 -5.21
N SER A 160 -1.87 -4.71 -4.41
CA SER A 160 -1.68 -4.06 -3.10
C SER A 160 -1.34 -2.57 -3.25
N SER A 161 -1.52 -1.78 -2.18
CA SER A 161 -1.23 -0.33 -2.16
C SER A 161 0.24 -0.02 -2.38
N SER A 162 1.06 -1.05 -2.16
CA SER A 162 2.51 -1.06 -2.21
C SER A 162 3.04 -1.89 -3.39
N GLY A 163 2.17 -2.59 -4.10
CA GLY A 163 2.48 -3.45 -5.23
C GLY A 163 1.34 -3.40 -6.23
N ALA A 164 1.25 -2.32 -7.01
CA ALA A 164 0.46 -2.33 -8.22
C ALA A 164 1.28 -2.96 -9.36
N PHE A 165 0.90 -4.16 -9.76
CA PHE A 165 1.08 -4.80 -11.05
C PHE A 165 2.50 -4.79 -11.61
N GLY A 166 3.35 -5.62 -11.00
CA GLY A 166 4.65 -6.01 -11.56
C GLY A 166 5.77 -4.98 -11.40
N GLN A 167 5.49 -3.76 -10.95
CA GLN A 167 6.51 -2.74 -10.65
C GLN A 167 6.20 -2.04 -9.32
N ARG A 168 7.22 -1.89 -8.48
CA ARG A 168 7.11 -1.32 -7.12
C ARG A 168 6.62 0.14 -7.22
N GLN A 169 5.47 0.45 -6.62
CA GLN A 169 4.94 1.81 -6.65
C GLN A 169 5.57 2.70 -5.56
N PHE A 170 6.35 3.69 -6.01
CA PHE A 170 5.97 5.08 -5.76
C PHE A 170 4.65 5.33 -6.51
N ARG A 171 3.76 6.25 -6.05
CA ARG A 171 2.56 6.65 -6.82
C ARG A 171 2.96 7.08 -8.24
N GLN A 172 2.99 6.13 -9.16
CA GLN A 172 3.10 6.35 -10.58
C GLN A 172 1.78 5.91 -11.18
N ILE A 173 1.34 6.71 -12.15
CA ILE A 173 0.25 6.36 -13.04
C ILE A 173 0.51 4.94 -13.55
N TYR A 174 -0.51 4.09 -13.52
CA TYR A 174 -0.46 2.72 -14.00
C TYR A 174 0.26 2.64 -15.36
N ASN A 175 1.13 1.63 -15.55
CA ASN A 175 1.83 1.42 -16.82
C ASN A 175 0.81 1.27 -17.97
N GLU A 176 1.11 1.85 -19.14
CA GLU A 176 0.29 1.80 -20.35
C GLU A 176 -0.01 0.36 -20.81
N GLU A 177 0.96 -0.56 -20.71
CA GLU A 177 0.76 -1.98 -21.03
C GLU A 177 -0.28 -2.63 -20.11
N TYR A 178 -0.22 -2.30 -18.82
CA TYR A 178 -1.16 -2.80 -17.84
C TYR A 178 -2.56 -2.22 -18.03
N LEU A 179 -2.66 -0.92 -18.37
CA LEU A 179 -3.95 -0.32 -18.73
C LEU A 179 -4.54 -0.94 -20.00
N ALA A 180 -3.70 -1.37 -20.94
CA ALA A 180 -4.12 -2.09 -22.14
C ALA A 180 -4.58 -3.52 -21.84
N GLU A 181 -3.89 -4.24 -20.95
CA GLU A 181 -4.34 -5.57 -20.47
C GLU A 181 -5.67 -5.48 -19.71
N LEU A 182 -5.81 -4.50 -18.83
CA LEU A 182 -7.07 -4.22 -18.14
C LEU A 182 -8.21 -3.88 -19.10
N ALA A 183 -7.93 -3.06 -20.12
CA ALA A 183 -8.91 -2.73 -21.15
C ALA A 183 -9.36 -3.97 -21.93
N ASN A 184 -8.44 -4.90 -22.23
CA ASN A 184 -8.76 -6.17 -22.89
C ASN A 184 -9.54 -7.14 -22.00
N MET A 185 -9.34 -7.10 -20.68
CA MET A 185 -10.10 -7.90 -19.70
C MET A 185 -11.46 -7.29 -19.32
N SER A 186 -11.71 -6.04 -19.72
CA SER A 186 -12.96 -5.33 -19.44
C SER A 186 -14.01 -5.68 -20.51
N PHE A 187 -15.13 -6.28 -20.09
CA PHE A 187 -16.25 -6.55 -20.99
C PHE A 187 -16.86 -5.25 -21.53
N PRO A 188 -17.28 -5.20 -22.81
CA PRO A 188 -18.13 -4.12 -23.28
C PRO A 188 -19.47 -4.19 -22.53
N LEU A 189 -19.92 -3.04 -22.06
CA LEU A 189 -21.27 -2.88 -21.51
C LEU A 189 -22.32 -2.92 -22.62
#